data_AF-A0A7R9PFS5-F1
#
_entry.id   AF-A0A7R9PFS5-F1
#
_cell.length_a   1.000
_cell.length_b   1.000
_cell.length_c   1.000
_cell.angle_alpha   90.00
_cell.angle_beta   90.00
_cell.angle_gamma   90.00
#
_symmetry.space_group_name_H-M   'P 1'
#
loop_
_entity.id
_entity.type
_entity.pdbx_description
1 polymer ?
#
loop_
_entity_poly.entity_id
_entity_poly.type
_entity_poly.pdbx_seq_one_letter_code
_entity_poly.pdbx_strand_id
1 'polypeptide(L)'
;MMAANSWNPVELRDNRYNQICHLVSAANGAEDFYSTEDHACRSEGIELAKELDYNAAAAWVGHPYFDVIDNSTDFETKICRMIAVSG
;
A
#
# COMPACT_ATOMS: atom_id res chain seq x y z
N MET A 1 -3.14 -24.08 0.30
CA MET A 1 -1.84 -23.65 0.87
C MET A 1 -1.96 -23.00 2.25
N MET A 2 -2.95 -22.14 2.56
CA MET A 2 -3.08 -21.54 3.91
C MET A 2 -3.56 -22.52 5.01
N ALA A 3 -4.48 -23.43 4.69
CA ALA A 3 -5.03 -24.38 5.66
C ALA A 3 -4.01 -25.45 6.14
N ALA A 4 -2.95 -25.68 5.37
CA ALA A 4 -1.93 -26.70 5.71
C ALA A 4 -0.98 -26.24 6.84
N ASN A 5 -0.95 -24.95 7.16
CA ASN A 5 -0.02 -24.36 8.14
C ASN A 5 -0.72 -23.87 9.42
N SER A 6 -2.02 -24.12 9.61
CA SER A 6 -2.80 -23.63 10.77
C SER A 6 -2.76 -22.10 10.94
N TRP A 7 -2.62 -21.35 9.86
CA TRP A 7 -2.53 -19.88 9.92
C TRP A 7 -3.92 -19.26 9.82
N ASN A 8 -4.39 -18.65 10.92
CA ASN A 8 -5.61 -17.87 10.94
C ASN A 8 -5.34 -16.49 10.31
N PRO A 9 -5.94 -16.16 9.14
CA PRO A 9 -5.72 -14.88 8.48
C PRO A 9 -6.12 -13.68 9.34
N VAL A 10 -7.07 -13.85 10.27
CA VAL A 10 -7.49 -12.80 11.21
C VAL A 10 -6.39 -12.53 12.23
N GLU A 11 -5.75 -13.57 12.79
CA GLU A 11 -4.63 -13.38 13.72
C GLU A 11 -3.39 -12.82 13.00
N LEU A 12 -3.13 -13.26 11.78
CA LEU A 12 -2.03 -12.75 10.97
C LEU A 12 -2.20 -11.28 10.59
N ARG A 13 -3.43 -10.85 10.32
CA ARG A 13 -3.75 -9.45 10.14
C ARG A 13 -3.60 -8.76 11.50
N ASP A 14 -4.42 -9.09 12.47
CA ASP A 14 -4.63 -8.25 13.66
C ASP A 14 -3.49 -8.26 14.69
N ASN A 15 -2.68 -9.32 14.76
CA ASN A 15 -1.70 -9.50 15.85
C ASN A 15 -0.24 -9.57 15.39
N ARG A 16 0.04 -9.63 14.09
CA ARG A 16 1.42 -9.79 13.59
C ARG A 16 2.18 -8.48 13.45
N TYR A 17 1.47 -7.41 13.14
CA TYR A 17 2.04 -6.09 12.91
C TYR A 17 1.41 -5.08 13.86
N ASN A 18 2.22 -4.20 14.42
CA ASN A 18 1.70 -3.15 15.31
C ASN A 18 0.98 -2.04 14.52
N GLN A 19 1.39 -1.82 13.27
CA GLN A 19 0.78 -0.85 12.37
C GLN A 19 1.04 -1.22 10.92
N ILE A 20 0.07 -0.90 10.06
CA ILE A 20 0.18 -1.01 8.62
C ILE A 20 0.03 0.38 8.00
N CYS A 21 1.09 0.87 7.36
CA CYS A 21 1.06 2.12 6.59
C CYS A 21 1.09 1.78 5.09
N HIS A 22 0.00 2.05 4.39
CA HIS A 22 -0.10 1.85 2.95
C HIS A 22 0.12 3.16 2.20
N LEU A 23 1.25 3.25 1.49
CA LEU A 23 1.56 4.37 0.61
C LEU A 23 0.98 4.09 -0.78
N VAL A 24 -0.02 4.88 -1.17
CA VAL A 24 -0.67 4.74 -2.48
C VAL A 24 0.35 4.92 -3.59
N SER A 25 0.34 3.99 -4.55
CA SER A 25 1.21 4.02 -5.74
C SER A 25 1.10 5.34 -6.48
N ALA A 26 2.21 5.82 -7.06
CA ALA A 26 2.21 7.02 -7.90
C ALA A 26 1.27 6.88 -9.11
N ALA A 27 0.94 5.64 -9.51
CA ALA A 27 -0.09 5.39 -10.52
C ALA A 27 -1.44 6.01 -10.16
N ASN A 28 -1.73 6.30 -8.89
CA ASN A 28 -3.00 6.84 -8.42
C ASN A 28 -2.81 8.23 -7.78
N GLY A 29 -3.06 9.30 -8.54
CA GLY A 29 -3.00 10.68 -8.07
C GLY A 29 -1.62 11.35 -8.18
N ALA A 30 -0.64 10.67 -8.77
CA ALA A 30 0.67 11.23 -9.12
C ALA A 30 1.19 10.63 -10.44
N GLU A 31 0.29 10.44 -11.42
CA GLU A 31 0.56 9.72 -12.67
C GLU A 31 1.73 10.31 -13.46
N ASP A 32 1.95 11.63 -13.36
CA ASP A 32 3.09 12.35 -13.96
C ASP A 32 4.45 11.82 -13.46
N PHE A 33 4.47 11.18 -12.29
CA PHE A 33 5.66 10.57 -11.70
C PHE A 33 5.66 9.03 -11.84
N TYR A 34 4.66 8.46 -12.53
CA TYR A 34 4.57 7.03 -12.82
C TYR A 34 5.15 6.72 -14.21
N SER A 35 6.48 6.59 -14.28
CA SER A 35 7.18 6.23 -15.52
C SER A 35 7.48 4.74 -15.61
N THR A 36 7.23 4.15 -16.78
CA THR A 36 7.58 2.78 -17.15
C THR A 36 8.79 2.70 -18.08
N GLU A 37 9.31 3.82 -18.57
CA GLU A 37 10.28 3.84 -19.68
C GLU A 37 11.74 3.54 -19.26
N ASP A 38 12.09 3.69 -17.98
CA ASP A 38 13.48 3.50 -17.50
C ASP A 38 13.61 2.50 -16.33
N HIS A 39 12.57 1.72 -16.04
CA HIS A 39 12.55 0.82 -14.90
C HIS A 39 12.34 -0.63 -15.32
N ALA A 40 13.43 -1.40 -15.38
CA ALA A 40 13.47 -2.85 -15.66
C ALA A 40 12.63 -3.74 -14.70
N CYS A 41 11.91 -3.13 -13.75
CA CYS A 41 11.13 -3.80 -12.71
C CYS A 41 9.62 -3.56 -12.84
N ARG A 42 9.16 -2.65 -13.72
CA ARG A 42 7.74 -2.32 -13.86
C ARG A 42 7.27 -2.55 -15.30
N SER A 43 6.36 -3.51 -15.45
CA SER A 43 5.76 -3.86 -16.74
C SER A 43 4.25 -3.63 -16.77
N GLU A 44 3.62 -3.34 -15.63
CA GLU A 44 2.20 -2.98 -15.58
C GLU A 44 1.93 -1.55 -16.09
N GLY A 45 0.82 -1.39 -16.82
CA GLY A 45 0.28 -0.06 -17.15
C GLY A 45 -0.39 0.59 -15.93
N ILE A 46 -0.71 1.89 -16.05
CA ILE A 46 -1.29 2.71 -14.96
C ILE A 46 -2.54 2.05 -14.36
N GLU A 47 -3.45 1.54 -15.18
CA GLU A 47 -4.70 0.92 -14.75
C GLU A 47 -4.45 -0.35 -13.93
N LEU A 48 -3.56 -1.23 -14.41
CA LEU A 48 -3.20 -2.45 -13.70
C LEU A 48 -2.46 -2.12 -12.40
N ALA A 49 -1.60 -1.10 -12.42
CA ALA A 49 -0.92 -0.62 -11.23
C ALA A 49 -1.90 -0.10 -10.16
N LYS A 50 -2.96 0.62 -10.56
CA LYS A 50 -4.04 1.06 -9.67
C LYS A 50 -4.78 -0.13 -9.05
N GLU A 51 -5.09 -1.15 -9.85
CA GLU A 51 -5.77 -2.35 -9.37
C GLU A 51 -4.91 -3.13 -8.36
N LEU A 52 -3.62 -3.32 -8.67
CA LEU A 52 -2.68 -3.99 -7.78
C LEU A 52 -2.48 -3.23 -6.46
N ASP A 53 -2.38 -1.90 -6.52
CA ASP A 53 -2.30 -1.03 -5.34
C ASP A 53 -3.53 -1.18 -4.44
N TYR A 54 -4.73 -1.15 -5.04
CA TYR A 54 -5.98 -1.38 -4.31
C TYR A 54 -6.03 -2.78 -3.68
N ASN A 55 -5.65 -3.83 -4.42
CA ASN A 55 -5.64 -5.20 -3.91
C ASN A 55 -4.63 -5.36 -2.74
N ALA A 56 -3.49 -4.68 -2.81
CA ALA A 56 -2.50 -4.66 -1.73
C ALA A 56 -3.04 -3.95 -0.47
N ALA A 57 -3.76 -2.83 -0.63
CA ALA A 57 -4.44 -2.17 0.49
C ALA A 57 -5.57 -3.05 1.07
N ALA A 58 -6.36 -3.67 0.21
CA ALA A 58 -7.51 -4.50 0.58
C ALA A 58 -7.12 -5.70 1.45
N ALA A 59 -5.91 -6.26 1.27
CA ALA A 59 -5.40 -7.35 2.08
C ALA A 59 -5.29 -7.02 3.58
N TRP A 60 -5.19 -5.73 3.94
CA TRP A 60 -5.04 -5.25 5.31
C TRP A 60 -6.30 -4.61 5.88
N VAL A 61 -7.37 -4.52 5.09
CA VAL A 61 -8.65 -3.96 5.53
C VAL A 61 -9.15 -4.72 6.76
N GLY A 62 -9.41 -3.96 7.84
CA GLY A 62 -9.84 -4.47 9.15
C GLY A 62 -8.72 -4.68 10.16
N HIS A 63 -7.46 -4.39 9.83
CA HIS A 63 -6.39 -4.27 10.81
C HIS A 63 -6.68 -3.08 11.76
N PRO A 64 -6.51 -3.21 13.09
CA PRO A 64 -6.86 -2.14 14.05
C PRO A 64 -6.13 -0.81 13.79
N TYR A 65 -4.91 -0.89 13.28
CA TYR A 65 -4.04 0.25 12.97
C TYR A 65 -3.65 0.20 11.48
N PHE A 66 -4.50 0.74 10.62
CA PHE A 66 -4.30 0.76 9.16
C PHE A 66 -4.50 2.17 8.62
N ASP A 67 -3.41 2.75 8.10
CA ASP A 67 -3.37 4.10 7.56
C ASP A 67 -3.06 4.07 6.07
N VAL A 68 -3.86 4.79 5.28
CA VAL A 68 -3.66 4.95 3.84
C VAL A 68 -3.21 6.37 3.55
N ILE A 69 -2.02 6.51 2.96
CA ILE A 69 -1.43 7.80 2.63
C ILE A 69 -1.46 7.99 1.11
N ASP A 70 -2.37 8.86 0.66
CA ASP A 70 -2.62 9.17 -0.75
C ASP A 70 -1.57 10.13 -1.35
N ASN A 71 -1.67 10.36 -2.66
CA ASN A 71 -0.84 11.31 -3.42
C ASN A 71 -1.46 12.71 -3.54
N SER A 72 -2.40 13.10 -2.67
CA SER A 72 -3.07 14.42 -2.77
C SER A 72 -2.17 15.63 -2.47
N THR A 73 -0.93 15.38 -1.99
CA THR A 73 0.06 16.40 -1.64
C THR A 73 1.38 16.12 -2.34
N ASP A 74 2.30 17.08 -2.30
CA ASP A 74 3.69 16.85 -2.72
C ASP A 74 4.35 15.75 -1.88
N PHE A 75 5.48 15.25 -2.39
CA PHE A 75 6.20 14.11 -1.82
C PHE A 75 6.61 14.35 -0.37
N GLU A 76 7.16 15.52 -0.04
CA GLU A 76 7.63 15.82 1.33
C GLU A 76 6.44 15.83 2.29
N THR A 77 5.35 16.50 1.92
CA THR A 77 4.11 16.50 2.71
C THR A 77 3.54 15.09 2.86
N LYS A 78 3.63 14.24 1.83
CA LYS A 78 3.20 12.83 1.89
C LYS A 78 4.02 12.04 2.92
N ILE A 79 5.34 12.21 2.93
CA ILE A 79 6.23 11.56 3.89
C ILE A 79 5.97 12.07 5.31
N CYS A 80 5.76 13.38 5.51
CA CYS A 80 5.37 13.92 6.81
C CYS A 80 4.06 13.32 7.33
N ARG A 81 3.05 13.13 6.47
CA ARG A 81 1.79 12.46 6.84
C ARG A 81 2.02 10.99 7.26
N MET A 82 2.91 10.26 6.57
CA MET A 82 3.27 8.90 6.95
C MET A 82 3.99 8.83 8.31
N ILE A 83 4.89 9.77 8.59
CA ILE A 83 5.57 9.85 9.89
C ILE A 83 4.56 10.17 11.00
N ALA A 84 3.62 11.08 10.74
CA ALA A 84 2.62 11.49 11.72
C ALA A 84 1.66 10.36 12.13
N VAL A 85 1.38 9.40 11.25
CA VAL A 85 0.58 8.22 11.61
C VAL A 85 1.38 7.19 12.39
N SER A 86 2.72 7.15 12.22
CA SER A 86 3.59 6.13 12.82
C SER A 86 4.01 6.43 14.26
N GLY A 87 3.44 7.46 14.88
CA GLY A 87 3.85 8.02 16.18
C GLY A 87 2.91 7.73 17.34
#